data_AF-A0A2H5XUD8-F1
#
_entry.id   AF-A0A2H5XUD8-F1
#
_cell.length_a   1.000
_cell.length_b   1.000
_cell.length_c   1.000
_cell.angle_alpha   90.00
_cell.angle_beta   90.00
_cell.angle_gamma   90.00
#
_symmetry.space_group_name_H-M   'P 1'
#
loop_
_entity.id
_entity.type
_entity.pdbx_description
1 polymer ?
#
loop_
_entity_poly.entity_id
_entity_poly.type
_entity_poly.pdbx_seq_one_letter_code
_entity_poly.pdbx_strand_id
1 'polypeptide(L)'
;MRWWGVGRGYFRNVVAIVLFVVLAGTFVALLWLRDALRPLMIASEKRRVPLQERVFRHSEINPTHPTLGDVVVFAAICDSCLDVLRAEPAQRDTTCERAELLRRRVERRLAAELNRYGWSAERFLFYRDIVLATYRDSIPSPHSWIGRCLHPHAVRRSNAVLDSALSQAARPLLRGRIWWLQLGFAQPQPPRSDTALPMEGG
;
A
#
# COMPACT_ATOMS: atom_id res chain seq x y z
N MET A 1 32.08 9.56 -73.19
CA MET A 1 31.59 10.02 -71.87
C MET A 1 31.18 8.77 -71.08
N ARG A 2 32.10 8.17 -70.32
CA ARG A 2 32.41 8.39 -68.89
C ARG A 2 31.27 7.96 -67.93
N TRP A 3 31.56 6.87 -67.21
CA TRP A 3 31.04 6.35 -65.91
C TRP A 3 29.84 5.39 -65.89
N TRP A 4 30.18 4.09 -65.93
CA TRP A 4 29.94 3.06 -64.89
C TRP A 4 28.66 3.09 -64.05
N GLY A 5 27.99 1.93 -64.03
CA GLY A 5 26.89 1.62 -63.13
C GLY A 5 27.28 1.56 -61.66
N VAL A 6 26.36 2.02 -60.80
CA VAL A 6 26.32 1.72 -59.37
C VAL A 6 24.84 1.72 -58.95
N GLY A 7 24.35 0.62 -58.36
CA GLY A 7 23.40 0.76 -57.24
C GLY A 7 21.93 0.36 -57.37
N ARG A 8 21.46 -0.36 -58.42
CA ARG A 8 20.03 -0.76 -58.49
C ARG A 8 19.58 -1.69 -57.33
N GLY A 9 20.49 -2.48 -56.76
CA GLY A 9 20.22 -3.29 -55.56
C GLY A 9 20.40 -2.53 -54.24
N TYR A 10 21.39 -1.63 -54.17
CA TYR A 10 21.62 -0.80 -52.98
C TYR A 10 20.47 0.17 -52.72
N PHE A 11 19.89 0.75 -53.76
CA PHE A 11 18.76 1.69 -53.60
C PHE A 11 17.52 1.00 -53.01
N ARG A 12 17.21 -0.24 -53.43
CA ARG A 12 16.13 -1.05 -52.83
C ARG A 12 16.41 -1.40 -51.36
N ASN A 13 17.65 -1.76 -51.03
CA ASN A 13 18.02 -2.06 -49.65
C ASN A 13 18.02 -0.82 -48.75
N VAL A 14 18.50 0.33 -49.24
CA VAL A 14 18.47 1.59 -48.49
C VAL A 14 17.03 2.04 -48.27
N VAL A 15 16.17 1.95 -49.28
CA VAL A 15 14.73 2.25 -49.13
C VAL A 15 14.08 1.31 -48.12
N ALA A 16 14.40 0.00 -48.15
CA ALA A 16 13.87 -0.96 -47.19
C ALA A 16 14.33 -0.67 -45.74
N ILE A 17 15.60 -0.29 -45.55
CA ILE A 17 16.14 0.10 -44.24
C ILE A 17 15.45 1.36 -43.73
N VAL A 18 15.29 2.38 -44.58
CA VAL A 18 14.58 3.62 -44.22
C VAL A 18 13.13 3.31 -43.87
N LEU A 19 12.43 2.47 -44.63
CA LEU A 19 11.07 2.05 -44.33
C LEU A 19 10.97 1.32 -42.99
N PHE A 20 11.95 0.46 -42.69
CA PHE A 20 12.00 -0.29 -41.45
C PHE A 20 12.24 0.62 -40.24
N VAL A 21 13.12 1.62 -40.36
CA VAL A 21 13.36 2.62 -39.32
C VAL A 21 12.12 3.48 -39.09
N VAL A 22 11.42 3.89 -40.15
CA VAL A 22 10.17 4.66 -40.04
C VAL A 22 9.07 3.81 -39.39
N LEU A 23 8.90 2.55 -39.81
CA LEU A 23 7.95 1.61 -39.21
C LEU A 23 8.26 1.37 -37.73
N ALA A 24 9.52 1.10 -37.38
CA ALA A 24 9.95 0.92 -36.01
C ALA A 24 9.71 2.20 -35.18
N GLY A 25 10.02 3.38 -35.73
CA GLY A 25 9.76 4.67 -35.09
C GLY A 25 8.27 4.91 -34.85
N THR A 26 7.41 4.64 -35.85
CA THR A 26 5.95 4.72 -35.68
C THR A 26 5.43 3.70 -34.68
N PHE A 27 6.01 2.49 -34.63
CA PHE A 27 5.62 1.48 -33.66
C PHE A 27 5.98 1.89 -32.23
N VAL A 28 7.18 2.43 -32.02
CA VAL A 28 7.60 2.99 -30.72
C VAL A 28 6.73 4.19 -30.34
N ALA A 29 6.41 5.06 -31.29
CA ALA A 29 5.50 6.19 -31.05
C ALA A 29 4.08 5.72 -30.69
N LEU A 30 3.57 4.66 -31.32
CA LEU A 30 2.28 4.05 -30.98
C LEU A 30 2.29 3.38 -29.62
N LEU A 31 3.40 2.73 -29.23
CA LEU A 31 3.57 2.17 -27.88
C LEU A 31 3.62 3.27 -26.82
N TRP A 32 4.37 4.34 -27.06
CA TRP A 32 4.41 5.52 -26.20
C TRP A 32 3.06 6.21 -26.10
N LEU A 33 2.35 6.35 -27.22
CA LEU A 33 1.00 6.91 -27.25
C LEU A 33 0.02 6.02 -26.48
N ARG A 34 0.14 4.69 -26.59
CA ARG A 34 -0.66 3.74 -25.80
C ARG A 34 -0.38 3.85 -24.31
N ASP A 35 0.88 3.99 -23.91
CA ASP A 35 1.25 4.17 -22.49
C ASP A 35 0.86 5.55 -21.96
N ALA A 36 0.91 6.60 -22.78
CA ALA A 36 0.43 7.94 -22.43
C ALA A 36 -1.11 8.04 -22.37
N LEU A 37 -1.83 7.26 -23.19
CA LEU A 37 -3.30 7.21 -23.19
C LEU A 37 -3.87 6.17 -22.21
N ARG A 38 -3.06 5.22 -21.72
CA ARG A 38 -3.44 4.27 -20.65
C ARG A 38 -4.01 4.93 -19.39
N PRO A 39 -3.45 6.02 -18.83
CA PRO A 39 -4.04 6.69 -17.68
C PRO A 39 -5.41 7.32 -17.98
N LEU A 40 -5.69 7.67 -19.24
CA LEU A 40 -6.97 8.26 -19.65
C LEU A 40 -8.06 7.21 -19.92
N MET A 41 -7.70 6.02 -20.43
CA MET A 41 -8.67 4.92 -20.58
C MET A 41 -9.14 4.33 -19.24
N ILE A 42 -8.34 4.44 -18.18
CA ILE A 42 -8.69 3.96 -16.82
C ILE A 42 -9.70 4.90 -16.14
N ALA A 43 -9.85 6.15 -16.59
CA ALA A 43 -10.80 7.10 -16.00
C ALA A 43 -12.25 6.92 -16.49
N SER A 44 -12.48 6.12 -17.54
CA SER A 44 -13.81 5.95 -18.15
C SER A 44 -14.60 4.75 -17.64
N GLU A 45 -13.97 3.79 -16.95
CA GLU A 45 -14.63 2.53 -16.62
C GLU A 45 -14.97 2.46 -15.13
N LYS A 46 -16.17 2.95 -14.82
CA LYS A 46 -16.83 2.74 -13.54
C LYS A 46 -16.79 1.24 -13.20
N ARG A 47 -16.11 0.92 -12.09
CA ARG A 47 -16.31 -0.29 -11.28
C ARG A 47 -15.78 -1.60 -11.92
N ARG A 48 -14.47 -1.84 -11.84
CA ARG A 48 -13.89 -3.19 -11.72
C ARG A 48 -12.49 -3.11 -11.08
N VAL A 49 -12.27 -4.01 -10.14
CA VAL A 49 -11.12 -4.16 -9.24
C VAL A 49 -9.78 -4.06 -9.99
N PRO A 50 -8.79 -3.26 -9.52
CA PRO A 50 -7.58 -2.98 -10.28
C PRO A 50 -6.60 -4.16 -10.30
N LEU A 51 -5.98 -4.35 -11.47
CA LEU A 51 -4.92 -5.30 -11.86
C LEU A 51 -3.68 -5.38 -10.93
N GLN A 52 -3.62 -4.59 -9.87
CA GLN A 52 -2.56 -4.66 -8.86
C GLN A 52 -2.59 -6.00 -8.09
N GLU A 53 -3.75 -6.66 -7.99
CA GLU A 53 -3.88 -7.96 -7.31
C GLU A 53 -3.11 -9.13 -7.98
N ARG A 54 -2.64 -8.99 -9.23
CA ARG A 54 -1.90 -10.06 -9.92
C ARG A 54 -0.38 -10.00 -9.80
N VAL A 55 0.19 -8.88 -9.35
CA VAL A 55 1.65 -8.73 -9.23
C VAL A 55 2.17 -9.09 -7.82
N PHE A 56 1.30 -9.14 -6.81
CA PHE A 56 1.74 -9.32 -5.41
C PHE A 56 1.66 -10.76 -4.86
N ARG A 57 1.31 -11.77 -5.68
CA ARG A 57 0.96 -13.09 -5.14
C ARG A 57 2.11 -14.08 -4.83
N HIS A 58 3.38 -13.77 -5.05
CA HIS A 58 4.44 -14.79 -4.87
C HIS A 58 5.80 -14.29 -4.33
N SER A 59 5.87 -13.22 -3.52
CA SER A 59 7.10 -13.01 -2.73
C SER A 59 7.03 -13.88 -1.47
N GLU A 60 7.80 -14.96 -1.42
CA GLU A 60 8.15 -15.62 -0.17
C GLU A 60 8.59 -14.58 0.84
N ILE A 61 7.90 -14.58 1.98
CA ILE A 61 7.89 -13.52 2.99
C ILE A 61 9.22 -13.59 3.73
N ASN A 62 10.16 -12.68 3.41
CA ASN A 62 11.29 -12.42 4.29
C ASN A 62 11.05 -11.06 4.97
N PRO A 63 10.56 -11.02 6.22
CA PRO A 63 10.28 -9.78 6.94
C PRO A 63 11.56 -9.00 7.30
N THR A 64 12.73 -9.45 6.85
CA THR A 64 14.03 -8.85 7.13
C THR A 64 14.41 -7.73 6.17
N HIS A 65 13.76 -7.63 5.00
CA HIS A 65 14.08 -6.61 3.99
C HIS A 65 12.83 -5.87 3.52
N PRO A 66 12.45 -4.77 4.19
CA PRO A 66 11.30 -3.99 3.77
C PRO A 66 11.53 -3.39 2.37
N THR A 67 10.49 -3.41 1.53
CA THR A 67 10.56 -2.88 0.16
C THR A 67 9.60 -1.70 -0.02
N LEU A 68 9.85 -0.87 -1.05
CA LEU A 68 8.92 0.23 -1.38
C LEU A 68 7.54 -0.31 -1.78
N GLY A 69 7.49 -1.44 -2.48
CA GLY A 69 6.22 -2.09 -2.84
C GLY A 69 5.39 -2.46 -1.61
N ASP A 70 6.05 -2.95 -0.56
CA ASP A 70 5.38 -3.28 0.69
C ASP A 70 4.86 -2.03 1.41
N VAL A 71 5.64 -0.94 1.41
CA VAL A 71 5.21 0.34 1.99
C VAL A 71 3.97 0.87 1.27
N VAL A 72 3.90 0.73 -0.06
CA VAL A 72 2.72 1.13 -0.84
C VAL A 72 1.49 0.30 -0.45
N VAL A 73 1.63 -1.02 -0.31
CA VAL A 73 0.53 -1.89 0.13
C VAL A 73 0.11 -1.56 1.56
N PHE A 74 1.07 -1.36 2.47
CA PHE A 74 0.79 -0.96 3.85
C PHE A 74 0.04 0.38 3.91
N ALA A 75 0.45 1.37 3.11
CA ALA A 75 -0.23 2.65 3.01
C ALA A 75 -1.68 2.48 2.50
N ALA A 76 -1.90 1.63 1.49
CA ALA A 76 -3.24 1.34 0.97
C ALA A 76 -4.14 0.65 2.02
N ILE A 77 -3.60 -0.27 2.82
CA ILE A 77 -4.31 -0.88 3.95
C ILE A 77 -4.66 0.21 4.98
N CYS A 78 -3.72 1.09 5.31
CA CYS A 78 -3.96 2.19 6.25
C CYS A 78 -5.04 3.15 5.76
N ASP A 79 -5.02 3.56 4.49
CA ASP A 79 -6.04 4.43 3.90
C ASP A 79 -7.43 3.79 4.03
N SER A 80 -7.52 2.50 3.72
CA SER A 80 -8.78 1.73 3.80
C SER A 80 -9.35 1.63 5.23
N CYS A 81 -8.49 1.45 6.23
CA CYS A 81 -8.89 1.46 7.65
C CYS A 81 -9.27 2.87 8.12
N LEU A 82 -8.58 3.89 7.63
CA LEU A 82 -8.79 5.27 8.01
C LEU A 82 -10.08 5.82 7.42
N ASP A 83 -10.50 5.36 6.24
CA ASP A 83 -11.81 5.67 5.66
C ASP A 83 -12.98 5.24 6.56
N VAL A 84 -12.84 4.13 7.30
CA VAL A 84 -13.82 3.73 8.32
C VAL A 84 -13.95 4.80 9.40
N LEU A 85 -12.83 5.37 9.85
CA LEU A 85 -12.80 6.40 10.89
C LEU A 85 -13.26 7.77 10.37
N ARG A 86 -13.04 8.06 9.09
CA ARG A 86 -13.49 9.30 8.43
C ARG A 86 -14.98 9.28 8.08
N ALA A 87 -15.54 8.11 7.81
CA ALA A 87 -16.97 7.94 7.53
C ALA A 87 -17.85 8.14 8.77
N GLU A 88 -17.25 8.21 9.96
CA GLU A 88 -17.98 8.43 11.19
C GLU A 88 -18.46 9.89 11.27
N PRO A 89 -19.76 10.12 11.50
CA PRO A 89 -20.28 11.47 11.62
C PRO A 89 -19.66 12.19 12.82
N ALA A 90 -19.39 13.48 12.68
CA ALA A 90 -19.00 14.34 13.79
C ALA A 90 -20.17 14.42 14.79
N GLN A 91 -20.15 13.58 15.82
CA GLN A 91 -21.26 13.42 16.76
C GLN A 91 -20.78 13.43 18.22
N ARG A 92 -21.70 13.80 19.12
CA ARG A 92 -21.46 14.12 20.54
C ARG A 92 -21.11 12.91 21.42
N ASP A 93 -21.31 11.70 20.93
CA ASP A 93 -21.06 10.48 21.71
C ASP A 93 -19.57 10.10 21.69
N THR A 94 -18.89 10.37 22.81
CA THR A 94 -17.47 10.05 23.03
C THR A 94 -17.28 8.95 24.07
N THR A 95 -18.22 8.02 24.19
CA THR A 95 -18.16 6.90 25.14
C THR A 95 -17.15 5.83 24.75
N CYS A 96 -16.63 5.08 25.73
CA CYS A 96 -15.67 4.00 25.44
C CYS A 96 -16.29 2.80 24.74
N GLU A 97 -17.59 2.55 24.93
CA GLU A 97 -18.32 1.56 24.13
C GLU A 97 -18.28 1.92 22.63
N ARG A 98 -18.41 3.21 22.32
CA ARG A 98 -18.31 3.69 20.94
C ARG A 98 -16.90 3.50 20.37
N ALA A 99 -15.86 3.82 21.14
CA ALA A 99 -14.47 3.57 20.73
C ALA A 99 -14.24 2.09 20.43
N GLU A 100 -14.77 1.19 21.25
CA GLU A 100 -14.70 -0.25 21.05
C GLU A 100 -15.46 -0.72 19.80
N LEU A 101 -16.64 -0.16 19.52
CA LEU A 101 -17.37 -0.42 18.27
C LEU A 101 -16.59 0.03 17.04
N LEU A 102 -15.97 1.21 17.09
CA LEU A 102 -15.06 1.67 16.03
C LEU A 102 -13.89 0.71 15.86
N ARG A 103 -13.32 0.24 16.97
CA ARG A 103 -12.20 -0.69 16.97
C ARG A 103 -12.56 -1.95 16.20
N ARG A 104 -13.69 -2.57 16.53
CA ARG A 104 -14.19 -3.76 15.82
C ARG A 104 -14.52 -3.52 14.35
N ARG A 105 -14.92 -2.31 13.96
CA ARG A 105 -15.13 -1.95 12.54
C ARG A 105 -13.80 -1.88 11.80
N VAL A 106 -12.81 -1.21 12.39
CA VAL A 106 -11.46 -1.10 11.83
C VAL A 106 -10.79 -2.48 11.77
N GLU A 107 -10.91 -3.32 12.79
CA GLU A 107 -10.38 -4.69 12.80
C GLU A 107 -10.96 -5.55 11.67
N ARG A 108 -12.28 -5.50 11.47
CA ARG A 108 -12.92 -6.21 10.35
C ARG A 108 -12.43 -5.69 9.00
N ARG A 109 -12.24 -4.38 8.87
CA ARG A 109 -11.70 -3.78 7.65
C ARG A 109 -10.27 -4.21 7.40
N LEU A 110 -9.44 -4.17 8.43
CA LEU A 110 -8.04 -4.61 8.40
C LEU A 110 -7.96 -6.07 7.97
N ALA A 111 -8.72 -6.97 8.59
CA ALA A 111 -8.75 -8.39 8.22
C ALA A 111 -9.14 -8.59 6.73
N ALA A 112 -10.13 -7.84 6.23
CA ALA A 112 -10.53 -7.90 4.83
C ALA A 112 -9.42 -7.44 3.87
N GLU A 113 -8.72 -6.35 4.20
CA GLU A 113 -7.62 -5.84 3.36
C GLU A 113 -6.39 -6.74 3.43
N LEU A 114 -6.04 -7.28 4.60
CA LEU A 114 -4.96 -8.26 4.74
C LEU A 114 -5.21 -9.48 3.84
N ASN A 115 -6.44 -10.02 3.85
CA ASN A 115 -6.82 -11.12 2.97
C ASN A 115 -6.77 -10.72 1.48
N ARG A 116 -7.24 -9.51 1.14
CA ARG A 116 -7.22 -9.00 -0.24
C ARG A 116 -5.80 -8.89 -0.80
N TYR A 117 -4.87 -8.36 -0.01
CA TYR A 117 -3.47 -8.20 -0.42
C TYR A 117 -2.60 -9.44 -0.17
N GLY A 118 -3.13 -10.51 0.43
CA GLY A 118 -2.35 -11.70 0.78
C GLY A 118 -1.30 -11.42 1.87
N TRP A 119 -1.57 -10.48 2.78
CA TRP A 119 -0.70 -10.12 3.88
C TRP A 119 -1.02 -10.89 5.14
N SER A 120 -0.01 -11.45 5.80
CA SER A 120 -0.16 -12.00 7.14
C SER A 120 -0.32 -10.88 8.18
N ALA A 121 -0.98 -11.20 9.29
CA ALA A 121 -1.08 -10.27 10.42
C ALA A 121 0.31 -9.90 10.96
N GLU A 122 1.25 -10.85 11.03
CA GLU A 122 2.63 -10.61 11.47
C GLU A 122 3.35 -9.60 10.58
N ARG A 123 3.21 -9.72 9.25
CA ARG A 123 3.79 -8.76 8.30
C ARG A 123 3.24 -7.35 8.53
N PHE A 124 1.92 -7.23 8.72
CA PHE A 124 1.31 -5.94 9.03
C PHE A 124 1.82 -5.35 10.35
N LEU A 125 1.91 -6.17 11.40
CA LEU A 125 2.41 -5.76 12.72
C LEU A 125 3.88 -5.29 12.64
N PHE A 126 4.71 -5.96 11.84
CA PHE A 126 6.08 -5.54 11.58
C PHE A 126 6.16 -4.12 10.99
N TYR A 127 5.41 -3.86 9.91
CA TYR A 127 5.36 -2.52 9.30
C TYR A 127 4.76 -1.47 10.25
N ARG A 128 3.71 -1.83 10.99
CA ARG A 128 3.11 -0.98 12.03
C ARG A 128 4.17 -0.53 13.03
N ASP A 129 4.96 -1.45 13.56
CA ASP A 129 5.94 -1.15 14.61
C ASP A 129 7.05 -0.23 14.09
N ILE A 130 7.50 -0.47 12.85
CA ILE A 130 8.44 0.43 12.15
C ILE A 130 7.88 1.85 12.03
N VAL A 131 6.65 1.99 11.51
CA VAL A 131 6.09 3.32 11.25
C VAL A 131 5.77 4.07 12.54
N LEU A 132 5.35 3.37 13.59
CA LEU A 132 5.11 3.98 14.90
C LEU A 132 6.40 4.39 15.62
N ALA A 133 7.53 3.71 15.35
CA ALA A 133 8.84 4.11 15.85
C ALA A 133 9.44 5.30 15.07
N THR A 134 9.13 5.40 13.77
CA THR A 134 9.79 6.35 12.86
C THR A 134 8.98 7.64 12.64
N TYR A 135 7.65 7.54 12.67
CA TYR A 135 6.76 8.62 12.29
C TYR A 135 5.73 8.90 13.39
N ARG A 136 5.36 10.18 13.51
CA ARG A 136 4.31 10.64 14.41
C ARG A 136 3.40 11.60 13.66
N ASP A 137 2.19 11.14 13.37
CA ASP A 137 1.14 11.95 12.79
C ASP A 137 0.35 12.69 13.86
N SER A 138 -0.13 13.89 13.54
CA SER A 138 -1.12 14.61 14.33
C SER A 138 -2.46 13.87 14.29
N ILE A 139 -3.04 13.61 15.47
CA ILE A 139 -4.38 13.02 15.58
C ILE A 139 -5.42 14.13 15.34
N PRO A 140 -6.39 13.94 14.42
CA PRO A 140 -7.46 14.91 14.21
C PRO A 140 -8.28 15.13 15.50
N SER A 141 -8.62 16.39 15.79
CA SER A 141 -9.38 16.76 16.99
C SER A 141 -10.66 15.92 17.21
N PRO A 142 -11.46 15.60 16.17
CA PRO A 142 -12.67 14.77 16.34
C PRO A 142 -12.40 13.34 16.84
N HIS A 143 -11.17 12.85 16.72
CA HIS A 143 -10.78 11.48 17.09
C HIS A 143 -9.90 11.43 18.34
N SER A 144 -9.50 12.58 18.88
CA SER A 144 -8.65 12.69 20.08
C SER A 144 -9.24 12.00 21.32
N TRP A 145 -10.57 12.00 21.45
CA TRP A 145 -11.26 11.39 22.59
C TRP A 145 -11.04 9.87 22.67
N ILE A 146 -10.76 9.21 21.54
CA ILE A 146 -10.58 7.76 21.44
C ILE A 146 -9.37 7.30 22.26
N GLY A 147 -8.31 8.11 22.32
CA GLY A 147 -7.10 7.80 23.08
C GLY A 147 -7.33 7.72 24.60
N ARG A 148 -8.49 8.16 25.11
CA ARG A 148 -8.88 7.97 26.52
C ARG A 148 -9.41 6.57 26.80
N CYS A 149 -9.91 5.89 25.78
CA CYS A 149 -10.61 4.62 25.90
C CYS A 149 -9.77 3.44 25.38
N LEU A 150 -9.09 3.65 24.26
CA LEU A 150 -8.15 2.67 23.73
C LEU A 150 -6.78 2.96 24.34
N HIS A 151 -6.19 1.96 25.00
CA HIS A 151 -4.84 2.11 25.54
C HIS A 151 -3.87 2.45 24.40
N PRO A 152 -3.28 3.67 24.38
CA PRO A 152 -2.33 4.06 23.36
C PRO A 152 -1.15 3.11 23.36
N HIS A 153 -0.57 2.85 22.19
CA HIS A 153 0.49 1.86 22.09
C HIS A 153 1.69 2.25 22.96
N ALA A 154 2.05 1.39 23.92
CA ALA A 154 3.37 1.43 24.53
C ALA A 154 4.37 1.00 23.45
N VAL A 155 5.25 1.93 23.06
CA VAL A 155 6.25 1.75 22.02
C VAL A 155 7.04 0.46 22.28
N ARG A 156 6.71 -0.63 21.58
CA ARG A 156 7.63 -1.76 21.49
C ARG A 156 8.77 -1.27 20.60
N ARG A 157 9.97 -1.11 21.16
CA ARG A 157 11.16 -0.79 20.37
C ARG A 157 11.35 -1.93 19.36
N SER A 158 10.97 -1.70 18.11
CA SER A 158 11.35 -2.56 17.02
C SER A 158 12.83 -2.31 16.73
N ASN A 159 13.62 -3.37 16.63
CA ASN A 159 14.99 -3.29 16.11
C ASN A 159 15.02 -3.18 14.58
N ALA A 160 13.86 -3.31 13.92
CA ALA A 160 13.74 -3.15 12.48
C ALA A 160 13.68 -1.67 12.13
N VAL A 161 14.59 -1.27 11.24
CA VAL A 161 14.75 0.11 10.78
C VAL A 161 14.63 0.08 9.25
N LEU A 162 13.81 0.98 8.69
CA LEU A 162 13.87 1.24 7.25
C LEU A 162 15.23 1.86 6.95
N ASP A 163 15.90 1.43 5.88
CA ASP A 163 17.07 2.15 5.42
C ASP A 163 16.73 3.63 5.11
N SER A 164 17.75 4.49 5.07
CA SER A 164 17.54 5.93 4.94
C SER A 164 16.85 6.33 3.63
N ALA A 165 17.11 5.63 2.53
CA ALA A 165 16.50 5.89 1.23
C ALA A 165 15.01 5.51 1.22
N LEU A 166 14.69 4.33 1.75
CA LEU A 166 13.32 3.83 1.88
C LEU A 166 12.51 4.68 2.86
N SER A 167 13.11 5.14 3.95
CA SER A 167 12.46 6.05 4.91
C SER A 167 12.09 7.39 4.26
N GLN A 168 12.95 7.94 3.41
CA GLN A 168 12.66 9.16 2.65
C GLN A 168 11.53 8.95 1.64
N ALA A 169 11.54 7.82 0.92
CA ALA A 169 10.50 7.47 -0.05
C ALA A 169 9.14 7.14 0.62
N ALA A 170 9.17 6.52 1.81
CA ALA A 170 8.00 6.12 2.57
C ALA A 170 7.26 7.31 3.22
N ARG A 171 7.99 8.37 3.59
CA ARG A 171 7.43 9.53 4.27
C ARG A 171 6.18 10.14 3.58
N PRO A 172 6.20 10.48 2.27
CA PRO A 172 5.01 11.00 1.58
C PRO A 172 3.89 9.96 1.47
N LEU A 173 4.23 8.67 1.46
CA LEU A 173 3.26 7.56 1.40
C LEU A 173 2.58 7.27 2.73
N LEU A 174 3.13 7.71 3.86
CA LEU A 174 2.60 7.37 5.19
C LEU A 174 2.05 8.57 5.95
N ARG A 175 2.51 9.78 5.64
CA ARG A 175 2.10 11.01 6.32
C ARG A 175 0.57 11.19 6.29
N GLY A 176 -0.02 11.41 7.46
CA GLY A 176 -1.47 11.58 7.63
C GLY A 176 -2.28 10.29 7.57
N ARG A 177 -1.64 9.13 7.40
CA ARG A 177 -2.31 7.82 7.26
C ARG A 177 -2.18 6.93 8.48
N ILE A 178 -1.32 7.28 9.45
CA ILE A 178 -0.92 6.37 10.53
C ILE A 178 -1.37 6.84 11.92
N TRP A 179 -2.01 8.01 12.05
CA TRP A 179 -2.48 8.52 13.35
C TRP A 179 -3.42 7.55 14.08
N TRP A 180 -4.21 6.76 13.36
CA TRP A 180 -5.13 5.78 13.94
C TRP A 180 -4.38 4.61 14.60
N LEU A 181 -3.20 4.25 14.10
CA LEU A 181 -2.35 3.23 14.72
C LEU A 181 -1.85 3.69 16.10
N GLN A 182 -1.58 4.99 16.26
CA GLN A 182 -1.19 5.58 17.54
C GLN A 182 -2.32 5.50 18.59
N LEU A 183 -3.58 5.42 18.15
CA LEU A 183 -4.76 5.27 19.00
C LEU A 183 -5.05 3.81 19.40
N GLY A 184 -4.23 2.83 19.00
CA GLY A 184 -4.35 1.45 19.45
C GLY A 184 -5.35 0.58 18.69
N PHE A 185 -5.86 1.05 17.55
CA PHE A 185 -6.86 0.35 16.72
C PHE A 185 -6.40 -1.00 16.12
N ALA A 186 -5.11 -1.29 16.11
CA ALA A 186 -4.55 -2.53 15.55
C ALA A 186 -3.60 -3.23 16.53
N GLN A 187 -3.89 -3.19 17.83
CA GLN A 187 -3.09 -3.88 18.84
C GLN A 187 -3.46 -5.38 18.92
N PRO A 188 -2.47 -6.29 19.08
CA PRO A 188 -2.77 -7.67 19.40
C PRO A 188 -3.37 -7.70 20.80
N GLN A 189 -4.56 -8.28 20.96
CA GLN A 189 -5.12 -8.44 22.29
C GLN A 189 -4.31 -9.48 23.07
N PRO A 190 -4.06 -9.28 24.37
CA PRO A 190 -3.75 -10.41 25.22
C PRO A 190 -4.92 -11.40 25.14
N PRO A 191 -4.66 -12.72 25.21
CA PRO A 191 -5.73 -13.71 25.25
C PRO A 191 -6.68 -13.32 26.40
N ARG A 192 -7.99 -13.33 26.12
CA ARG A 192 -8.98 -13.13 27.17
C ARG A 192 -8.74 -14.18 28.24
N SER A 193 -8.56 -13.73 29.48
CA SER A 193 -8.41 -14.57 30.68
C SER A 193 -9.55 -15.60 30.82
N ASP A 194 -10.69 -15.36 30.18
CA ASP A 194 -11.86 -16.26 30.17
C ASP A 194 -11.66 -17.53 29.31
N THR A 195 -10.54 -17.64 28.58
CA THR A 195 -10.14 -18.85 27.83
C THR A 195 -8.94 -19.58 28.44
N ALA A 196 -8.50 -19.18 29.64
CA ALA A 196 -7.64 -20.06 30.43
C ALA A 196 -8.48 -21.26 30.88
N LEU A 197 -8.39 -22.35 30.12
CA LEU A 197 -8.81 -23.66 30.58
C LEU A 197 -8.23 -23.86 31.98
N PRO A 198 -9.02 -24.28 32.98
CA PRO A 198 -8.46 -24.64 34.26
C PRO A 198 -7.45 -25.76 34.00
N MET A 199 -6.18 -25.48 34.28
CA MET A 199 -5.17 -26.52 34.42
C MET A 199 -5.65 -27.37 35.59
N GLU A 200 -6.26 -28.52 35.30
CA GLU A 200 -6.49 -29.55 36.30
C GLU A 200 -5.13 -29.94 36.88
N GLY A 201 -4.87 -29.47 38.10
CA GLY A 201 -3.88 -30.05 38.97
C GLY A 201 -4.50 -31.24 39.69
N GLY A 202 -3.84 -32.39 39.60
CA GLY A 202 -4.19 -33.64 40.28
C GLY A 202 -3.29 -34.77 39.83
#